data_AF-A0A9Q1HL56-F1
#
_entry.id   AF-A0A9Q1HL56-F1
#
_cell.length_a   1.000
_cell.length_b   1.000
_cell.length_c   1.000
_cell.angle_alpha   90.00
_cell.angle_beta   90.00
_cell.angle_gamma   90.00
#
_symmetry.space_group_name_H-M   'P 1'
#
loop_
_entity.id
_entity.type
_entity.pdbx_description
1 polymer ?
#
loop_
_entity_poly.entity_id
_entity_poly.type
_entity_poly.pdbx_seq_one_letter_code
_entity_poly.pdbx_strand_id
1 'polypeptide(L)'
;MPNKTIIVYDLGLNEHSANQLVLNEFGVIYYGDSPIRFKKPLSELLPDCVHHHGFLGQIRCFDPKIPRKTKYGCYHDYGFTKKEMYDKIGVNKTEYHNANFSSPAFSGGLMLVVNSSTVQSKIMRPWLRCALDVTCIAPDGANLRNHRFDQSALSMIAFKNMRGEWTLENDPSPNHDTVVSVLRRSNGAKWKPKSCS
;
A
#
# COMPACT_ATOMS: atom_id res chain seq x y z
N MET A 1 11.24 -22.06 0.98
CA MET A 1 10.31 -21.08 0.38
C MET A 1 8.89 -21.53 0.70
N PRO A 2 7.95 -20.65 1.04
CA PRO A 2 6.57 -21.03 1.28
C PRO A 2 5.95 -21.63 0.01
N ASN A 3 5.26 -22.77 0.15
CA ASN A 3 4.71 -23.56 -0.97
C ASN A 3 3.35 -23.04 -1.48
N LYS A 4 2.82 -21.96 -0.91
CA LYS A 4 1.49 -21.41 -1.26
C LYS A 4 1.52 -19.88 -1.16
N THR A 5 1.11 -19.21 -2.23
CA THR A 5 0.85 -17.75 -2.24
C THR A 5 -0.66 -17.57 -2.33
N ILE A 6 -1.24 -16.76 -1.44
CA ILE A 6 -2.66 -16.39 -1.52
C ILE A 6 -2.81 -15.01 -2.14
N ILE A 7 -3.74 -14.91 -3.08
CA ILE A 7 -4.17 -13.64 -3.68
C ILE A 7 -5.43 -13.21 -2.94
N VAL A 8 -5.37 -12.08 -2.26
CA VAL A 8 -6.50 -11.45 -1.59
C VAL A 8 -6.94 -10.26 -2.44
N TYR A 9 -8.22 -10.23 -2.81
CA TYR A 9 -8.83 -9.12 -3.51
C TYR A 9 -9.64 -8.27 -2.54
N ASP A 10 -9.52 -6.94 -2.64
CA ASP A 10 -10.33 -5.99 -1.88
C ASP A 10 -11.81 -6.08 -2.29
N LEU A 11 -12.66 -6.41 -1.31
CA LEU A 11 -14.12 -6.44 -1.38
C LEU A 11 -14.78 -5.51 -0.35
N GLY A 12 -14.01 -4.82 0.51
CA GLY A 12 -14.48 -3.78 1.43
C GLY A 12 -14.12 -3.97 2.91
N LEU A 13 -14.38 -2.92 3.70
CA LEU A 13 -13.96 -2.66 5.08
C LEU A 13 -14.14 -3.85 6.07
N ASN A 14 -13.15 -4.74 6.16
CA ASN A 14 -12.77 -5.56 7.34
C ASN A 14 -11.45 -6.34 7.12
N GLU A 15 -10.61 -5.88 6.18
CA GLU A 15 -9.62 -6.73 5.53
C GLU A 15 -8.30 -6.83 6.29
N HIS A 16 -7.93 -5.84 7.09
CA HIS A 16 -6.62 -5.81 7.74
C HIS A 16 -6.43 -6.95 8.74
N SER A 17 -7.47 -7.31 9.51
CA SER A 17 -7.44 -8.44 10.44
C SER A 17 -7.38 -9.77 9.68
N ALA A 18 -8.13 -9.90 8.59
CA ALA A 18 -8.11 -11.08 7.73
C ALA A 18 -6.73 -11.25 7.07
N ASN A 19 -6.15 -10.18 6.52
CA ASN A 19 -4.82 -10.15 5.91
C ASN A 19 -3.74 -10.60 6.91
N GLN A 20 -3.84 -10.17 8.17
CA GLN A 20 -2.93 -10.59 9.23
C GLN A 20 -3.03 -12.09 9.54
N LEU A 21 -4.25 -12.65 9.57
CA LEU A 21 -4.48 -14.08 9.77
C LEU A 21 -3.97 -14.91 8.59
N VAL A 22 -4.35 -14.52 7.36
CA VAL A 22 -3.91 -15.18 6.13
C VAL A 22 -2.39 -15.14 5.99
N LEU A 23 -1.76 -14.01 6.30
CA LEU A 23 -0.29 -13.91 6.27
C LEU A 23 0.38 -14.84 7.29
N ASN A 24 -0.21 -15.00 8.47
CA ASN A 24 0.30 -15.92 9.49
C ASN A 24 0.14 -17.39 9.07
N GLU A 25 -0.95 -17.73 8.38
CA GLU A 25 -1.25 -19.10 7.93
C GLU A 25 -0.44 -19.51 6.70
N PHE A 26 -0.36 -18.65 5.67
CA PHE A 26 0.18 -19.00 4.35
C PHE A 26 1.58 -18.45 4.10
N GLY A 27 2.04 -17.50 4.91
CA GLY A 27 3.39 -16.95 4.83
C GLY A 27 3.63 -15.96 3.68
N VAL A 28 2.75 -15.89 2.67
CA VAL A 28 2.79 -14.88 1.60
C VAL A 28 1.38 -14.49 1.18
N ILE A 29 1.12 -13.18 1.09
CA ILE A 29 -0.11 -12.63 0.53
C ILE A 29 0.22 -11.63 -0.58
N TYR A 30 -0.56 -11.66 -1.65
CA TYR A 30 -0.64 -10.55 -2.60
C TYR A 30 -2.00 -9.88 -2.45
N TYR A 31 -1.98 -8.58 -2.15
CA TYR A 31 -3.14 -7.72 -2.05
C TYR A 31 -3.30 -6.91 -3.34
N GLY A 32 -4.44 -7.07 -4.01
CA GLY A 32 -4.71 -6.45 -5.30
C GLY A 32 -6.14 -5.93 -5.42
N ASP A 33 -6.33 -4.71 -5.92
CA ASP A 33 -7.67 -4.24 -6.29
C ASP A 33 -8.26 -5.10 -7.44
N SER A 34 -9.58 -5.11 -7.59
CA SER A 34 -10.28 -5.80 -8.68
C SER A 34 -9.81 -5.51 -10.14
N PRO A 35 -9.30 -4.32 -10.52
CA PRO A 35 -8.77 -4.09 -11.87
C PRO A 35 -7.35 -4.66 -12.10
N ILE A 36 -6.69 -5.23 -11.09
CA ILE A 36 -5.35 -5.79 -11.25
C ILE A 36 -5.37 -7.05 -12.13
N ARG A 37 -4.40 -7.14 -13.04
CA ARG A 37 -4.14 -8.31 -13.88
C ARG A 37 -2.67 -8.68 -13.84
N PHE A 38 -2.40 -9.96 -13.65
CA PHE A 38 -1.05 -10.51 -13.74
C PHE A 38 -0.68 -10.76 -15.20
N LYS A 39 0.45 -10.21 -15.63
CA LYS A 39 1.10 -10.47 -16.92
C LYS A 39 2.09 -11.63 -16.82
N LYS A 40 2.66 -11.80 -15.62
CA LYS A 40 3.69 -12.78 -15.30
C LYS A 40 3.44 -13.40 -13.92
N PRO A 41 4.12 -14.51 -13.56
CA PRO A 41 4.02 -15.09 -12.23
C PRO A 41 4.46 -14.11 -11.13
N LEU A 42 3.73 -14.10 -10.01
CA LEU A 42 4.08 -13.31 -8.82
C LEU A 42 5.45 -13.65 -8.23
N SER A 43 5.96 -14.87 -8.51
CA SER A 43 7.28 -15.29 -8.07
C SER A 43 8.41 -14.40 -8.59
N GLU A 44 8.20 -13.70 -9.72
CA GLU A 44 9.19 -12.73 -10.25
C GLU A 44 9.38 -11.50 -9.33
N LEU A 45 8.44 -11.23 -8.42
CA LEU A 45 8.51 -10.12 -7.45
C LEU A 45 9.11 -10.54 -6.11
N LEU A 46 9.30 -11.85 -5.87
CA LEU A 46 9.81 -12.34 -4.59
C LEU A 46 11.24 -11.84 -4.28
N PRO A 47 12.19 -11.76 -5.24
CA PRO A 47 13.52 -11.24 -4.94
C PRO A 47 13.48 -9.80 -4.40
N ASP A 48 12.72 -8.91 -5.05
CA ASP A 48 12.55 -7.52 -4.61
C ASP A 48 11.80 -7.42 -3.28
N CYS A 49 10.77 -8.25 -3.10
CA CYS A 49 10.03 -8.29 -1.84
C CYS A 49 10.94 -8.74 -0.68
N VAL A 50 11.76 -9.77 -0.89
CA VAL A 50 12.73 -10.24 0.12
C VAL A 50 13.84 -9.21 0.37
N HIS A 51 14.31 -8.52 -0.68
CA HIS A 51 15.24 -7.40 -0.54
C HIS A 51 14.69 -6.33 0.40
N HIS A 52 13.39 -6.02 0.25
CA HIS A 52 12.66 -5.10 1.14
C HIS A 52 12.03 -5.76 2.36
N HIS A 53 12.76 -6.72 2.95
CA HIS A 53 12.41 -7.40 4.19
C HIS A 53 11.07 -8.13 4.22
N GLY A 54 10.48 -8.40 3.06
CA GLY A 54 9.19 -9.06 2.88
C GLY A 54 8.03 -8.09 2.64
N PHE A 55 8.26 -6.81 2.37
CA PHE A 55 7.20 -5.88 1.95
C PHE A 55 7.53 -5.26 0.61
N LEU A 56 6.63 -5.42 -0.36
CA LEU A 56 6.70 -4.75 -1.64
C LEU A 56 5.36 -4.10 -1.91
N GLY A 57 5.36 -2.80 -2.15
CA GLY A 57 4.18 -2.07 -2.60
C GLY A 57 4.54 -1.23 -3.82
N GLN A 58 3.56 -0.97 -4.69
CA GLN A 58 3.77 0.00 -5.77
C GLN A 58 3.90 1.40 -5.17
N ILE A 59 5.01 2.08 -5.46
CA ILE A 59 5.29 3.44 -5.00
C ILE A 59 4.96 4.40 -6.14
N ARG A 60 4.14 5.41 -5.85
CA ARG A 60 3.75 6.40 -6.85
C ARG A 60 4.62 7.64 -6.85
N CYS A 61 5.23 7.95 -5.71
CA CYS A 61 5.96 9.18 -5.48
C CYS A 61 6.81 9.05 -4.21
N PHE A 62 7.99 9.66 -4.18
CA PHE A 62 8.87 9.72 -3.01
C PHE A 62 8.97 11.12 -2.38
N ASP A 63 8.55 12.14 -3.13
CA ASP A 63 8.66 13.53 -2.72
C ASP A 63 7.27 14.11 -2.36
N PRO A 64 7.03 14.41 -1.07
CA PRO A 64 5.78 14.99 -0.58
C PRO A 64 5.53 16.43 -1.04
N LYS A 65 6.55 17.10 -1.59
CA LYS A 65 6.46 18.47 -2.13
C LYS A 65 5.90 18.50 -3.54
N ILE A 66 5.83 17.35 -4.21
CA ILE A 66 5.31 17.27 -5.58
C ILE A 66 3.82 17.65 -5.58
N PRO A 67 3.42 18.67 -6.38
CA PRO A 67 2.05 19.14 -6.41
C PRO A 67 1.10 18.11 -7.05
N ARG A 68 -0.20 18.35 -6.84
CA ARG A 68 -1.37 17.46 -6.99
C ARG A 68 -1.60 16.80 -8.37
N LYS A 69 -0.72 17.00 -9.36
CA LYS A 69 -0.74 16.38 -10.70
C LYS A 69 0.54 16.75 -11.43
N THR A 70 1.53 15.88 -11.48
CA THR A 70 2.59 16.03 -12.48
C THR A 70 2.12 15.48 -13.82
N LYS A 71 2.76 15.93 -14.91
CA LYS A 71 2.59 15.37 -16.26
C LYS A 71 2.79 13.84 -16.31
N TYR A 72 3.48 13.29 -15.30
CA TYR A 72 3.83 11.88 -15.17
C TYR A 72 2.92 11.08 -14.22
N GLY A 73 1.88 11.70 -13.66
CA GLY A 73 0.93 11.00 -12.78
C GLY A 73 1.43 10.71 -11.36
N CYS A 74 2.58 11.27 -10.96
CA CYS A 74 3.06 11.26 -9.57
C CYS A 74 2.18 12.18 -8.73
N TYR A 75 1.61 11.66 -7.65
CA TYR A 75 1.01 12.47 -6.60
C TYR A 75 1.26 11.80 -5.25
N HIS A 76 1.69 12.61 -4.30
CA HIS A 76 1.95 12.15 -2.95
C HIS A 76 0.72 12.39 -2.06
N ASP A 77 0.43 11.48 -1.15
CA ASP A 77 -0.74 11.59 -0.26
C ASP A 77 -0.60 12.65 0.83
N TYR A 78 0.54 13.37 0.88
CA TYR A 78 0.85 14.31 1.95
C TYR A 78 -0.24 15.37 2.10
N GLY A 79 -0.61 16.01 0.98
CA GLY A 79 -1.67 17.02 0.92
C GLY A 79 -3.09 16.45 1.05
N PHE A 80 -3.24 15.12 1.01
CA PHE A 80 -4.50 14.40 1.20
C PHE A 80 -4.46 13.57 2.49
N THR A 81 -3.72 14.04 3.49
CA THR A 81 -3.66 13.39 4.80
C THR A 81 -3.93 14.41 5.89
N LYS A 82 -5.01 14.15 6.62
CA LYS A 82 -5.43 14.89 7.82
C LYS A 82 -4.31 14.86 8.86
N LYS A 83 -4.10 15.98 9.58
CA LYS A 83 -2.99 16.13 10.54
C LYS A 83 -3.09 15.10 11.66
N GLU A 84 -4.32 14.81 12.06
CA GLU A 84 -4.69 13.90 13.14
C GLU A 84 -4.11 12.49 12.94
N MET A 85 -4.04 12.00 11.69
CA MET A 85 -3.38 10.73 11.39
C MET A 85 -1.87 10.77 11.65
N TYR A 86 -1.20 11.91 11.36
CA TYR A 86 0.21 12.11 11.71
C TYR A 86 0.43 12.05 13.21
N ASP A 87 -0.44 12.71 13.96
CA ASP A 87 -0.36 12.74 15.41
C ASP A 87 -0.61 11.34 16.00
N LYS A 88 -1.61 10.61 15.49
CA LYS A 88 -1.95 9.24 15.93
C LYS A 88 -0.87 8.21 15.60
N ILE A 89 -0.30 8.26 14.40
CA ILE A 89 0.80 7.37 14.00
C ILE A 89 2.11 7.80 14.68
N GLY A 90 2.23 9.07 15.10
CA GLY A 90 3.43 9.63 15.71
C GLY A 90 4.51 9.92 14.66
N VAL A 91 4.12 10.53 13.54
CA VAL A 91 5.02 11.04 12.49
C VAL A 91 5.01 12.55 12.55
N ASN A 92 6.18 13.19 12.60
CA ASN A 92 6.25 14.64 12.49
C ASN A 92 5.93 15.05 11.05
N LYS A 93 4.82 15.77 10.87
CA LYS A 93 4.33 16.15 9.54
C LYS A 93 5.32 17.02 8.75
N THR A 94 6.02 17.93 9.43
CA THR A 94 7.03 18.81 8.81
C THR A 94 8.25 18.01 8.37
N GLU A 95 8.70 17.08 9.21
CA GLU A 95 9.79 16.17 8.87
C GLU A 95 9.43 15.28 7.69
N TYR A 96 8.23 14.70 7.70
CA TYR A 96 7.72 13.88 6.61
C TYR A 96 7.67 14.66 5.29
N HIS A 97 7.24 15.92 5.32
CA HIS A 97 7.25 16.84 4.18
C HIS A 97 8.66 17.21 3.71
N ASN A 98 9.61 17.33 4.63
CA ASN A 98 10.97 17.78 4.29
C ASN A 98 11.91 16.63 3.94
N ALA A 99 11.49 15.38 4.17
CA ALA A 99 12.21 14.18 3.78
C ALA A 99 12.44 14.16 2.27
N ASN A 100 13.69 14.35 1.86
CA ASN A 100 14.08 14.40 0.46
C ASN A 100 14.06 12.97 -0.11
N PHE A 101 13.09 12.68 -0.99
CA PHE A 101 12.94 11.40 -1.69
C PHE A 101 12.97 10.14 -0.81
N SER A 102 12.55 10.26 0.45
CA SER A 102 12.56 9.17 1.44
C SER A 102 11.20 8.95 2.11
N SER A 103 10.14 9.55 1.55
CA SER A 103 8.75 9.38 1.98
C SER A 103 7.99 8.62 0.89
N PRO A 104 7.97 7.27 0.91
CA PRO A 104 7.26 6.51 -0.11
C PRO A 104 5.75 6.71 0.01
N ALA A 105 5.10 7.08 -1.08
CA ALA A 105 3.64 7.10 -1.22
C ALA A 105 3.19 5.81 -1.93
N PHE A 106 2.80 4.81 -1.15
CA PHE A 106 2.34 3.52 -1.67
C PHE A 106 0.95 3.63 -2.31
N SER A 107 0.64 2.76 -3.26
CA SER A 107 -0.72 2.51 -3.73
C SER A 107 -1.43 1.53 -2.79
N GLY A 108 -2.62 1.89 -2.27
CA GLY A 108 -3.35 1.09 -1.27
C GLY A 108 -3.77 -0.31 -1.76
N GLY A 109 -3.80 -0.52 -3.08
CA GLY A 109 -4.35 -1.72 -3.73
C GLY A 109 -3.36 -2.63 -4.45
N LEU A 110 -2.05 -2.47 -4.23
CA LEU A 110 -1.01 -3.20 -4.97
C LEU A 110 0.17 -3.51 -4.06
N MET A 111 0.09 -4.64 -3.34
CA MET A 111 1.12 -5.06 -2.39
C MET A 111 1.38 -6.55 -2.44
N LEU A 112 2.65 -6.94 -2.33
CA LEU A 112 3.10 -8.28 -2.03
C LEU A 112 3.76 -8.28 -0.66
N VAL A 113 3.32 -9.18 0.22
CA VAL A 113 3.81 -9.27 1.59
C VAL A 113 4.22 -10.70 1.88
N VAL A 114 5.51 -10.88 2.18
CA VAL A 114 6.11 -12.12 2.69
C VAL A 114 6.23 -11.99 4.20
N ASN A 115 5.76 -13.00 4.92
CA ASN A 115 5.74 -12.99 6.38
C ASN A 115 7.17 -12.99 6.93
N SER A 116 7.52 -11.92 7.65
CA SER A 116 8.78 -11.79 8.36
C SER A 116 8.56 -11.06 9.69
N SER A 117 9.43 -11.27 10.67
CA SER A 117 9.37 -10.54 11.95
C SER A 117 9.44 -9.03 11.74
N THR A 118 10.21 -8.57 10.76
CA THR A 118 10.34 -7.16 10.39
C THR A 118 9.02 -6.63 9.87
N VAL A 119 8.43 -7.26 8.85
CA VAL A 119 7.15 -6.84 8.25
C VAL A 119 6.04 -6.83 9.29
N GLN A 120 5.97 -7.87 10.12
CA GLN A 120 4.98 -8.00 11.18
C GLN A 120 5.07 -6.85 12.18
N SER A 121 6.27 -6.57 12.69
CA SER A 121 6.47 -5.57 13.75
C SER A 121 6.49 -4.13 13.24
N LYS A 122 6.98 -3.90 12.02
CA LYS A 122 7.22 -2.57 11.45
C LYS A 122 6.11 -2.08 10.53
N ILE A 123 5.38 -2.98 9.86
CA ILE A 123 4.34 -2.63 8.89
C ILE A 123 2.97 -3.15 9.32
N MET A 124 2.77 -4.46 9.37
CA MET A 124 1.43 -5.06 9.48
C MET A 124 0.74 -4.75 10.80
N ARG A 125 1.39 -4.95 11.96
CA ARG A 125 0.77 -4.66 13.25
C ARG A 125 0.48 -3.18 13.47
N PRO A 126 1.40 -2.23 13.18
CA PRO A 126 1.08 -0.81 13.25
C PRO A 126 -0.06 -0.41 12.30
N TRP A 127 -0.10 -0.98 11.10
CA TRP A 127 -1.12 -0.66 10.10
C TRP A 127 -2.50 -1.19 10.51
N LEU A 128 -2.56 -2.44 10.97
CA LEU A 128 -3.75 -3.02 11.58
C LEU A 128 -4.24 -2.20 12.78
N ARG A 129 -3.33 -1.77 13.66
CA ARG A 129 -3.69 -0.93 14.82
C ARG A 129 -4.32 0.38 14.40
N CYS A 130 -3.80 1.04 13.36
CA CYS A 130 -4.42 2.26 12.83
C CYS A 130 -5.77 1.97 12.19
N ALA A 131 -5.89 0.89 11.41
CA ALA A 131 -7.14 0.49 10.77
C ALA A 131 -8.27 0.19 11.76
N LEU A 132 -7.94 -0.36 12.94
CA LEU A 132 -8.91 -0.64 14.00
C LEU A 132 -9.26 0.58 14.87
N ASP A 133 -8.55 1.71 14.73
CA ASP A 133 -8.88 2.98 15.39
C ASP A 133 -9.46 3.94 14.35
N VAL A 134 -10.79 4.16 14.39
CA VAL A 134 -11.48 5.07 13.47
C VAL A 134 -10.85 6.47 13.48
N THR A 135 -10.39 6.95 14.63
CA THR A 135 -9.78 8.27 14.77
C THR A 135 -8.36 8.33 14.19
N CYS A 136 -7.73 7.18 13.92
CA CYS A 136 -6.49 7.06 13.18
C CYS A 136 -6.76 6.93 11.67
N ILE A 137 -7.54 5.93 11.26
CA ILE A 137 -7.75 5.59 9.83
C ILE A 137 -8.65 6.58 9.10
N ALA A 138 -9.61 7.17 9.79
CA ALA A 138 -10.61 8.09 9.26
C ALA A 138 -10.90 9.24 10.25
N PRO A 139 -9.92 10.13 10.53
CA PRO A 139 -10.11 11.22 11.49
C PRO A 139 -11.29 12.13 11.12
N ASP A 140 -11.79 12.90 12.08
CA ASP A 140 -13.00 13.71 11.89
C ASP A 140 -12.97 14.59 10.61
N GLY A 141 -14.06 14.48 9.85
CA GLY A 141 -14.21 15.14 8.54
C GLY A 141 -13.32 14.56 7.42
N ALA A 142 -12.74 13.38 7.60
CA ALA A 142 -12.07 12.64 6.54
C ALA A 142 -13.06 12.19 5.46
N ASN A 143 -12.67 12.38 4.20
CA ASN A 143 -13.35 11.86 3.03
C ASN A 143 -12.35 11.73 1.88
N LEU A 144 -12.70 11.02 0.80
CA LEU A 144 -11.80 10.77 -0.32
C LEU A 144 -11.27 12.03 -1.04
N ARG A 145 -11.84 13.22 -0.80
CA ARG A 145 -11.33 14.48 -1.37
C ARG A 145 -10.16 15.06 -0.57
N ASN A 146 -10.04 14.71 0.71
CA ASN A 146 -9.05 15.26 1.64
C ASN A 146 -8.28 14.21 2.47
N HIS A 147 -8.60 12.92 2.31
CA HIS A 147 -8.01 11.82 3.07
C HIS A 147 -7.89 10.53 2.24
N ARG A 148 -6.76 9.82 2.36
CA ARG A 148 -6.50 8.53 1.68
C ARG A 148 -6.42 7.33 2.63
N PHE A 149 -7.00 7.44 3.82
CA PHE A 149 -7.26 6.32 4.74
C PHE A 149 -6.06 5.36 4.92
N ASP A 150 -6.24 4.09 4.59
CA ASP A 150 -5.27 3.00 4.70
C ASP A 150 -3.99 3.25 3.90
N GLN A 151 -4.11 3.85 2.73
CA GLN A 151 -2.99 4.21 1.88
C GLN A 151 -2.06 5.24 2.53
N SER A 152 -2.65 6.29 3.13
CA SER A 152 -1.90 7.30 3.90
C SER A 152 -1.24 6.66 5.11
N ALA A 153 -1.98 5.84 5.86
CA ALA A 153 -1.48 5.20 7.06
C ALA A 153 -0.27 4.30 6.75
N LEU A 154 -0.37 3.46 5.72
CA LEU A 154 0.71 2.58 5.28
C LEU A 154 1.98 3.36 4.92
N SER A 155 1.85 4.41 4.10
CA SER A 155 2.96 5.27 3.67
C SER A 155 3.69 5.91 4.85
N MET A 156 2.93 6.37 5.85
CA MET A 156 3.50 7.00 7.05
C MET A 156 4.12 5.99 8.00
N ILE A 157 3.54 4.80 8.14
CA ILE A 157 4.08 3.71 8.95
C ILE A 157 5.40 3.21 8.35
N ALA A 158 5.45 3.03 7.03
CA ALA A 158 6.67 2.68 6.32
C ALA A 158 7.75 3.74 6.52
N PHE A 159 7.43 5.03 6.32
CA PHE A 159 8.37 6.12 6.60
C PHE A 159 8.88 6.10 8.05
N LYS A 160 7.98 5.90 9.03
CA LYS A 160 8.34 5.93 10.45
C LYS A 160 9.25 4.76 10.84
N ASN A 161 8.94 3.57 10.35
CA ASN A 161 9.50 2.33 10.88
C ASN A 161 10.60 1.72 9.99
N MET A 162 10.64 2.12 8.72
CA MET A 162 11.50 1.61 7.65
C MET A 162 12.08 2.78 6.84
N ARG A 163 12.49 3.86 7.52
CA ARG A 163 12.99 5.06 6.84
C ARG A 163 14.23 4.74 6.00
N GLY A 164 14.21 5.17 4.74
CA GLY A 164 15.32 4.93 3.80
C GLY A 164 15.33 3.53 3.19
N GLU A 165 14.38 2.67 3.54
CA GLU A 165 14.22 1.34 2.94
C GLU A 165 13.89 1.45 1.44
N TRP A 166 13.03 2.40 1.09
CA TRP A 166 12.70 2.75 -0.29
C TRP A 166 13.18 4.16 -0.60
N THR A 167 13.94 4.26 -1.68
CA THR A 167 14.47 5.48 -2.28
C THR A 167 14.20 5.43 -3.80
N LEU A 168 14.52 6.52 -4.50
CA LEU A 168 14.41 6.54 -5.96
C LEU A 168 15.33 5.51 -6.64
N GLU A 169 16.48 5.23 -6.03
CA GLU A 169 17.51 4.35 -6.59
C GLU A 169 17.16 2.87 -6.46
N ASN A 170 16.33 2.50 -5.47
CA ASN A 170 15.92 1.12 -5.22
C ASN A 170 14.39 0.94 -5.29
N ASP A 171 13.69 1.77 -6.07
CA ASP A 171 12.25 1.66 -6.29
C ASP A 171 11.89 0.33 -7.01
N PRO A 172 11.11 -0.59 -6.39
CA PRO A 172 10.72 -1.85 -7.03
C PRO A 172 9.57 -1.68 -8.03
N SER A 173 8.96 -0.50 -8.13
CA SER A 173 7.76 -0.26 -8.94
C SER A 173 7.94 -0.57 -10.44
N PRO A 174 9.07 -0.27 -11.10
CA PRO A 174 9.28 -0.64 -12.49
C PRO A 174 9.21 -2.15 -12.73
N ASN A 175 9.79 -2.98 -11.85
CA ASN A 175 9.68 -4.43 -11.98
C ASN A 175 8.26 -4.90 -11.68
N HIS A 176 7.62 -4.33 -10.65
CA HIS A 176 6.22 -4.57 -10.33
C HIS A 176 5.30 -4.36 -11.55
N ASP A 177 5.48 -3.28 -12.30
CA ASP A 177 4.70 -2.95 -13.50
C ASP A 177 4.95 -3.91 -14.69
N THR A 178 6.04 -4.69 -14.68
CA THR A 178 6.23 -5.78 -15.65
C THR A 178 5.43 -7.03 -15.30
N VAL A 179 5.13 -7.24 -14.02
CA VAL A 179 4.39 -8.42 -13.52
C VAL A 179 2.89 -8.14 -13.46
N VAL A 180 2.49 -6.90 -13.15
CA VAL A 180 1.08 -6.53 -13.03
C VAL A 180 0.68 -5.38 -13.96
N SER A 181 -0.62 -5.27 -14.22
CA SER A 181 -1.22 -4.10 -14.85
C SER A 181 -2.54 -3.75 -14.19
N VAL A 182 -2.87 -2.46 -14.18
CA VAL A 182 -4.16 -1.95 -13.74
C VAL A 182 -5.06 -1.73 -14.96
N LEU A 183 -6.08 -2.56 -15.14
CA LEU A 183 -7.11 -2.32 -16.16
C LEU A 183 -8.18 -1.35 -15.62
N ARG A 184 -7.88 -0.05 -15.63
CA ARG A 184 -8.86 1.00 -15.25
C ARG A 184 -9.99 1.19 -16.28
N ARG A 185 -9.90 0.52 -17.43
CA ARG A 185 -10.92 0.49 -18.49
C ARG A 185 -11.39 -0.94 -18.75
N SER A 186 -11.86 -1.64 -17.73
CA SER A 186 -12.80 -2.72 -18.04
C SER A 186 -14.08 -2.08 -18.56
N ASN A 187 -14.59 -2.54 -19.69
CA ASN A 187 -15.97 -2.31 -20.12
C ASN A 187 -16.97 -2.97 -19.15
N GLY A 188 -16.84 -2.73 -17.84
CA GLY A 188 -17.72 -3.27 -16.80
C GLY A 188 -19.16 -2.79 -16.94
N ALA A 189 -19.37 -1.67 -17.64
CA ALA A 189 -20.70 -1.23 -18.07
C ALA A 189 -21.30 -2.09 -19.21
N LYS A 190 -20.46 -2.81 -19.99
CA LYS A 190 -20.91 -3.67 -21.10
C LYS A 190 -21.23 -5.10 -20.64
N TRP A 191 -20.60 -5.56 -19.56
CA TRP A 191 -20.84 -6.89 -18.98
C TRP A 191 -21.34 -6.72 -17.55
N LYS A 192 -22.67 -6.65 -17.39
CA LYS A 192 -23.31 -6.78 -16.08
C LYS A 192 -22.93 -8.15 -15.50
N PRO A 193 -22.46 -8.24 -14.25
CA PRO A 193 -22.30 -9.54 -13.60
C PRO A 193 -23.64 -10.25 -13.64
N LYS A 194 -23.70 -11.44 -14.25
CA LYS A 194 -24.88 -12.29 -14.14
C LYS A 194 -24.94 -12.73 -12.68
N SER A 195 -25.93 -12.26 -11.95
CA SER A 195 -26.29 -12.86 -10.68
C SER A 195 -26.70 -14.31 -10.95
N CYS A 196 -26.08 -15.26 -10.28
CA CYS A 196 -26.61 -16.62 -10.23
C CYS A 196 -27.90 -16.56 -9.41
N SER A 197 -29.03 -16.75 -10.08
CA SER A 197 -30.35 -17.01 -9.47
C SER A 197 -30.49 -18.47 -9.12
#